data_AF-A0A9P7F7J0-F1
#
_entry.id   AF-A0A9P7F7J0-F1
#
_cell.length_a   1.000
_cell.length_b   1.000
_cell.length_c   1.000
_cell.angle_alpha   90.00
_cell.angle_beta   90.00
_cell.angle_gamma   90.00
#
_symmetry.space_group_name_H-M   'P 1'
#
loop_
_entity.id
_entity.type
_entity.pdbx_description
1 polymer ?
#
loop_
_entity_poly.entity_id
_entity_poly.type
_entity_poly.pdbx_seq_one_letter_code
_entity_poly.pdbx_strand_id
1 'polypeptide(L)'
;MLSGVEYAYAYCIFPSTLPLREYVQCIMDVAIVINHTNDILSYYKEEMECDSANYLWLMTASRGLTKQAALGELIEKTVQAHHSILKFLGPRPEAYDAHVAFFDGYKLEEVMSQRSSS
;
A
#
# COMPACT_ATOMS: atom_id res chain seq x y z
N MET A 1 2.14 -1.18 10.55
CA MET A 1 1.20 -2.01 11.38
C MET A 1 -0.16 -2.06 10.68
N LEU A 2 -0.80 -3.22 10.51
CA LEU A 2 -2.22 -3.32 10.10
C LEU A 2 -3.08 -2.85 11.29
N SER A 3 -3.47 -1.58 11.29
CA SER A 3 -4.20 -0.94 12.40
C SER A 3 -5.73 -1.00 12.21
N GLY A 4 -6.20 -1.64 11.14
CA GLY A 4 -7.59 -1.66 10.70
C GLY A 4 -8.00 -0.42 9.91
N VAL A 5 -7.26 0.68 10.03
CA VAL A 5 -7.51 1.94 9.33
C VAL A 5 -7.32 1.79 7.82
N GLU A 6 -6.41 0.92 7.39
CA GLU A 6 -6.20 0.57 5.98
C GLU A 6 -7.46 0.05 5.28
N TYR A 7 -8.33 -0.67 5.98
CA TYR A 7 -9.56 -1.17 5.40
C TYR A 7 -10.57 -0.05 5.23
N ALA A 8 -10.64 0.87 6.20
CA ALA A 8 -11.46 2.07 6.06
C ALA A 8 -11.02 2.91 4.86
N TYR A 9 -9.71 3.14 4.69
CA TYR A 9 -9.18 3.80 3.50
C TYR A 9 -9.47 3.03 2.22
N ALA A 10 -9.33 1.71 2.22
CA ALA A 10 -9.61 0.87 1.07
C ALA A 10 -11.07 0.99 0.59
N TYR A 11 -12.04 1.10 1.52
CA TYR A 11 -13.45 1.33 1.17
C TYR A 11 -13.70 2.75 0.64
N CYS A 12 -13.00 3.74 1.16
CA CYS A 12 -13.16 5.15 0.75
C CYS A 12 -12.63 5.45 -0.65
N ILE A 13 -11.84 4.56 -1.27
CA ILE A 13 -11.34 4.72 -2.64
C ILE A 13 -12.49 4.62 -3.67
N PHE A 14 -13.46 3.76 -3.40
CA PHE A 14 -14.52 3.46 -4.36
C PHE A 14 -15.71 4.41 -4.15
N PRO A 15 -16.27 5.00 -5.22
CA PRO A 15 -17.51 5.76 -5.14
C PRO A 15 -18.63 5.00 -4.42
N SER A 16 -19.41 5.70 -3.61
CA SER A 16 -20.57 5.10 -2.91
C SER A 16 -21.69 4.64 -3.86
N THR A 17 -21.64 5.10 -5.12
CA THR A 17 -22.52 4.66 -6.21
C THR A 17 -22.17 3.27 -6.74
N LEU A 18 -20.94 2.79 -6.51
CA LEU A 18 -20.50 1.48 -6.97
C LEU A 18 -21.07 0.36 -6.07
N PRO A 19 -21.70 -0.67 -6.66
CA PRO A 19 -22.11 -1.84 -5.89
C PRO A 19 -20.90 -2.53 -5.25
N LEU A 20 -21.01 -2.89 -3.97
CA LEU A 20 -19.95 -3.54 -3.19
C LEU A 20 -19.33 -4.77 -3.90
N ARG A 21 -20.16 -5.56 -4.60
CA ARG A 21 -19.72 -6.75 -5.35
C ARG A 21 -18.67 -6.45 -6.43
N GLU A 22 -18.58 -5.21 -6.89
CA GLU A 22 -17.66 -4.81 -7.96
C GLU A 22 -16.22 -4.69 -7.48
N TYR A 23 -15.99 -4.51 -6.17
CA TYR A 23 -14.64 -4.28 -5.62
C TYR A 23 -14.34 -5.06 -4.32
N VAL A 24 -15.33 -5.65 -3.65
CA VAL A 24 -15.12 -6.33 -2.36
C VAL A 24 -14.11 -7.47 -2.42
N GLN A 25 -13.96 -8.14 -3.57
CA GLN A 25 -13.01 -9.26 -3.70
C GLN A 25 -11.55 -8.81 -3.71
N CYS A 26 -11.25 -7.55 -4.08
CA CYS A 26 -9.89 -7.02 -4.07
C CYS A 26 -9.63 -6.10 -2.87
N ILE A 27 -10.58 -5.92 -1.94
CA ILE A 27 -10.44 -4.95 -0.83
C ILE A 27 -9.27 -5.29 0.12
N MET A 28 -8.99 -6.59 0.28
CA MET A 28 -7.84 -7.06 1.06
C MET A 28 -6.52 -6.70 0.37
N ASP A 29 -6.43 -6.90 -0.95
CA ASP A 29 -5.25 -6.55 -1.73
C ASP A 29 -5.04 -5.03 -1.74
N VAL A 30 -6.12 -4.24 -1.83
CA VAL A 30 -6.07 -2.77 -1.74
C VAL A 30 -5.49 -2.33 -0.39
N ALA A 31 -5.96 -2.90 0.72
CA ALA A 31 -5.43 -2.59 2.04
C ALA A 31 -3.95 -2.98 2.20
N ILE A 32 -3.53 -4.11 1.61
CA ILE A 32 -2.11 -4.52 1.55
C ILE A 32 -1.30 -3.47 0.78
N VAL A 33 -1.78 -3.05 -0.40
CA VAL A 33 -1.08 -2.06 -1.23
C VAL A 33 -0.95 -0.73 -0.49
N ILE A 34 -2.00 -0.24 0.17
CA ILE A 34 -1.95 1.02 0.95
C ILE A 34 -0.89 0.93 2.05
N ASN A 35 -0.96 -0.11 2.88
CA ASN A 35 -0.06 -0.24 4.02
C ASN A 35 1.39 -0.49 3.60
N HIS A 36 1.61 -1.39 2.65
CA HIS A 36 2.96 -1.70 2.22
C HIS A 36 3.60 -0.54 1.45
N THR A 37 2.81 0.20 0.65
CA THR A 37 3.32 1.40 -0.03
C THR A 37 3.70 2.48 0.98
N ASN A 38 2.91 2.65 2.05
CA ASN A 38 3.28 3.52 3.17
C ASN A 38 4.62 3.09 3.80
N ASP A 39 4.72 1.83 4.23
CA ASP A 39 5.93 1.29 4.87
C ASP A 39 7.17 1.35 3.94
N ILE A 40 7.01 1.15 2.63
CA ILE A 40 8.10 1.25 1.63
C ILE A 40 8.58 2.68 1.49
N LEU A 41 7.65 3.64 1.41
CA LEU A 41 8.00 5.03 1.17
C LEU A 41 8.50 5.72 2.46
N SER A 42 7.98 5.32 3.63
CA SER A 42 8.42 5.80 4.94
C SER A 42 9.76 5.18 5.37
N TYR A 43 10.14 4.01 4.85
CA TYR A 43 11.38 3.30 5.18
C TYR A 43 12.62 4.23 5.17
N TYR A 44 12.75 5.09 4.17
CA TYR A 44 13.90 5.99 4.04
C TYR A 44 13.93 7.07 5.14
N LYS A 45 12.78 7.58 5.58
CA LYS A 45 12.68 8.55 6.67
C LYS A 45 12.98 7.87 8.00
N GLU A 46 12.42 6.68 8.23
CA GLU A 46 12.58 5.92 9.47
C GLU A 46 13.99 5.35 9.68
N GLU A 47 14.69 4.94 8.61
CA GLU A 47 16.10 4.56 8.68
C GLU A 47 16.99 5.74 9.09
N MET A 48 16.65 6.97 8.67
CA MET A 48 17.39 8.17 9.07
C MET A 48 17.07 8.60 10.51
N GLU A 49 15.87 8.33 11.01
CA GLU A 49 15.44 8.64 12.38
C GLU A 49 15.77 7.54 13.40
N CYS A 50 16.34 6.41 12.94
CA CYS A 50 16.67 5.25 13.76
C CYS A 50 15.44 4.66 14.49
N ASP A 51 14.25 4.82 13.90
CA ASP A 51 13.03 4.29 14.48
C ASP A 51 12.96 2.77 14.25
N SER A 52 12.75 2.03 15.33
CA SER A 52 12.79 0.56 15.38
C SER A 52 11.39 -0.07 15.45
N ALA A 53 10.35 0.75 15.33
CA ALA A 53 8.97 0.34 15.57
C ALA A 53 8.19 -0.13 14.33
N ASN A 54 8.81 -0.27 13.15
CA ASN A 54 8.05 -0.55 11.92
C ASN A 54 7.91 -2.05 11.55
N TYR A 55 6.94 -2.40 10.70
CA TYR A 55 6.64 -3.78 10.28
C TYR A 55 7.87 -4.53 9.74
N LEU A 56 8.78 -3.78 9.10
CA LEU A 56 10.06 -4.29 8.64
C LEU A 56 10.93 -4.81 9.79
N TRP A 57 10.97 -4.11 10.92
CA TRP A 57 11.69 -4.54 12.12
C TRP A 57 11.09 -5.84 12.66
N LEU A 58 9.75 -5.93 12.72
CA LEU A 58 9.04 -7.14 13.13
C LEU A 58 9.35 -8.33 12.19
N MET A 59 9.46 -8.11 10.88
CA MET A 59 9.89 -9.13 9.91
C MET A 59 11.35 -9.55 10.11
N THR A 60 12.27 -8.59 10.29
CA THR A 60 13.67 -8.91 10.55
C THR A 60 13.87 -9.68 11.86
N ALA A 61 13.14 -9.32 12.92
CA ALA A 61 13.21 -9.99 14.22
C ALA A 61 12.57 -11.39 14.20
N SER A 62 11.49 -11.59 13.44
CA SER A 62 10.80 -12.89 13.38
C SER A 62 11.42 -13.89 12.40
N ARG A 63 12.14 -13.42 11.37
CA ARG A 63 12.68 -14.27 10.29
C ARG A 63 14.19 -14.24 10.12
N GLY A 64 14.91 -13.42 10.89
CA GLY A 64 16.37 -13.28 10.79
C GLY A 64 16.85 -12.66 9.47
N LEU A 65 15.97 -11.96 8.76
CA LEU A 65 16.29 -11.30 7.50
C LEU A 65 17.00 -9.96 7.74
N THR A 66 17.81 -9.51 6.78
CA THR A 66 18.27 -8.13 6.76
C THR A 66 17.11 -7.19 6.41
N LYS A 67 17.16 -5.93 6.85
CA LYS A 67 16.13 -4.92 6.50
C LYS A 67 15.92 -4.82 4.99
N GLN A 68 17.00 -4.86 4.21
CA GLN A 68 16.93 -4.83 2.74
C GLN A 68 16.22 -6.05 2.15
N ALA A 69 16.45 -7.25 2.70
CA ALA A 69 15.75 -8.46 2.25
C ALA A 69 14.25 -8.41 2.60
N ALA A 70 13.91 -7.91 3.78
CA ALA A 70 12.51 -7.69 4.18
C ALA A 70 11.83 -6.63 3.29
N LEU A 71 12.54 -5.57 2.91
CA LEU A 71 12.03 -4.54 2.00
C LEU A 71 11.77 -5.11 0.60
N GLY A 72 12.68 -5.95 0.09
CA GLY A 72 12.50 -6.67 -1.16
C GLY A 72 11.23 -7.54 -1.16
N GLU A 73 11.02 -8.35 -0.13
CA GLU A 73 9.79 -9.14 0.01
C GLU A 73 8.52 -8.26 0.06
N LEU A 74 8.60 -7.12 0.74
CA LEU A 74 7.47 -6.21 0.86
C LEU A 74 7.09 -5.61 -0.49
N ILE A 75 8.10 -5.17 -1.26
CA ILE A 75 7.93 -4.63 -2.61
C ILE A 75 7.31 -5.70 -3.53
N GLU A 76 7.84 -6.92 -3.53
CA GLU A 76 7.31 -8.00 -4.36
C GLU A 76 5.83 -8.32 -4.05
N LYS A 77 5.49 -8.42 -2.75
CA LYS A 77 4.09 -8.62 -2.32
C LYS A 77 3.19 -7.47 -2.74
N THR A 78 3.68 -6.23 -2.65
CA THR A 78 2.93 -5.03 -3.05
C THR A 78 2.66 -5.03 -4.55
N VAL A 79 3.68 -5.34 -5.37
CA VAL A 79 3.54 -5.42 -6.83
C VAL A 79 2.55 -6.53 -7.22
N GLN A 80 2.65 -7.70 -6.58
CA GLN A 80 1.74 -8.82 -6.85
C GLN A 80 0.29 -8.49 -6.47
N ALA A 81 0.07 -7.86 -5.31
CA ALA A 81 -1.25 -7.41 -4.88
C ALA A 81 -1.82 -6.36 -5.85
N HIS A 82 -1.00 -5.37 -6.25
CA HIS A 82 -1.42 -4.35 -7.21
C HIS A 82 -1.81 -4.95 -8.57
N HIS A 83 -1.02 -5.87 -9.12
CA HIS A 83 -1.39 -6.58 -10.34
C HIS A 83 -2.70 -7.38 -10.20
N SER A 84 -2.94 -8.00 -9.04
CA SER A 84 -4.17 -8.75 -8.77
C SER A 84 -5.39 -7.84 -8.75
N ILE A 85 -5.27 -6.65 -8.15
CA ILE A 85 -6.32 -5.62 -8.16
C ILE A 85 -6.63 -5.19 -9.60
N LEU A 86 -5.61 -4.79 -10.37
CA LEU A 86 -5.81 -4.33 -11.75
C LEU A 86 -6.45 -5.40 -12.63
N LYS A 87 -6.04 -6.66 -12.48
CA LYS A 87 -6.63 -7.79 -13.20
C LYS A 87 -8.09 -8.01 -12.82
N PHE A 88 -8.42 -7.91 -11.53
CA PHE A 88 -9.79 -8.07 -11.04
C PHE A 88 -10.69 -6.92 -11.49
N LEU A 89 -10.20 -5.68 -11.40
CA LEU A 89 -10.95 -4.48 -11.75
C LEU A 89 -11.01 -4.21 -13.26
N GLY A 90 -10.14 -4.82 -14.07
CA GLY A 90 -10.07 -4.57 -15.53
C GLY A 90 -11.43 -4.61 -16.27
N PRO A 91 -12.36 -5.54 -15.98
CA PRO A 91 -13.70 -5.55 -16.57
C PRO A 91 -14.65 -4.46 -16.04
N ARG A 92 -14.23 -3.63 -15.07
CA ARG A 92 -15.05 -2.71 -14.27
C ARG A 92 -14.43 -1.30 -14.30
N PRO A 93 -14.67 -0.52 -15.37
CA PRO A 93 -13.93 0.71 -15.65
C PRO A 93 -14.03 1.74 -14.51
N GLU A 94 -15.21 1.97 -13.94
CA GLU A 94 -15.39 2.95 -12.85
C GLU A 94 -14.61 2.56 -11.57
N ALA A 95 -14.57 1.28 -11.22
CA ALA A 95 -13.80 0.80 -10.07
C ALA A 95 -12.29 0.80 -10.36
N TYR A 96 -11.90 0.45 -11.59
CA TYR A 96 -10.52 0.49 -12.05
C TYR A 96 -9.96 1.92 -12.01
N ASP A 97 -10.69 2.88 -12.58
CA ASP A 97 -10.28 4.28 -12.64
C ASP A 97 -10.17 4.89 -11.24
N ALA A 98 -11.13 4.57 -10.35
CA ALA A 98 -11.06 4.99 -8.95
C ALA A 98 -9.80 4.47 -8.23
N HIS A 99 -9.46 3.20 -8.42
CA HIS A 99 -8.25 2.61 -7.85
C HIS A 99 -6.97 3.24 -8.41
N VAL A 100 -6.88 3.40 -9.74
CA VAL A 100 -5.71 3.99 -10.40
C VAL A 100 -5.53 5.45 -9.99
N ALA A 101 -6.61 6.26 -10.00
CA ALA A 101 -6.57 7.65 -9.59
C ALA A 101 -6.09 7.83 -8.15
N PHE A 102 -6.56 6.98 -7.23
CA PHE A 102 -6.07 6.96 -5.86
C PHE A 102 -4.57 6.64 -5.80
N PHE A 103 -4.14 5.57 -6.49
CA PHE A 103 -2.76 5.11 -6.40
C PHE A 103 -1.77 6.10 -7.03
N ASP A 104 -2.15 6.76 -8.13
CA ASP A 104 -1.33 7.81 -8.73
C ASP A 104 -1.28 9.08 -7.87
N GLY A 105 -2.39 9.45 -7.21
CA GLY A 105 -2.40 10.51 -6.21
C GLY A 105 -1.49 10.22 -5.02
N TYR A 106 -1.55 8.98 -4.50
CA TYR A 106 -0.74 8.54 -3.35
C TYR A 106 0.77 8.59 -3.64
N LYS A 107 1.18 8.15 -4.83
CA LYS A 107 2.58 8.28 -5.28
C LYS A 107 3.02 9.75 -5.37
N LEU A 108 2.15 10.61 -5.90
CA LEU A 108 2.47 12.02 -6.11
C LEU A 108 2.65 12.76 -4.78
N GLU A 109 1.75 12.55 -3.81
CA GLU A 109 1.81 13.15 -2.49
C GLU A 109 3.12 12.79 -1.79
N GLU A 110 3.53 11.53 -1.85
CA GLU A 110 4.72 11.08 -1.14
C GLU A 110 6.02 11.56 -1.82
N VAL A 111 6.06 11.63 -3.16
CA VAL A 111 7.18 12.26 -3.88
C VAL A 111 7.31 13.75 -3.53
N MET A 112 6.19 14.45 -3.32
CA MET A 112 6.19 15.84 -2.89
C MET A 112 6.61 15.99 -1.42
N SER A 113 6.13 15.09 -0.54
CA SER A 113 6.51 15.02 0.88
C SER A 113 8.02 14.84 1.06
N GLN A 114 8.65 13.95 0.27
CA GLN A 114 10.11 13.76 0.30
C GLN A 114 10.89 15.01 -0.15
N ARG A 115 10.34 15.84 -1.05
CA ARG A 115 10.96 17.10 -1.52
C ARG A 115 10.84 18.24 -0.53
N SER A 116 9.84 18.23 0.34
CA SER A 116 9.66 19.27 1.38
C SER A 116 10.48 19.03 2.64
N SER A 117 11.07 17.83 2.79
CA SER A 117 11.97 17.47 3.90
C SER A 117 13.46 17.56 3.54
N SER A 118 13.82 18.02 2.33
CA SER A 118 15.19 18.29 1.86
C SER A 118 15.44 19.78 1.71
#